data_AF-I4GXB4-F1
#
_entry.id   AF-I4GXB4-F1
#
_cell.length_a   1.000
_cell.length_b   1.000
_cell.length_c   1.000
_cell.angle_alpha   90.00
_cell.angle_beta   90.00
_cell.angle_gamma   90.00
#
_symmetry.space_group_name_H-M   'P 1'
#
loop_
_entity.id
_entity.type
_entity.pdbx_description
1 polymer ?
#
loop_
_entity_poly.entity_id
_entity_poly.type
_entity_poly.pdbx_seq_one_letter_code
_entity_poly.pdbx_strand_id
1 'polypeptide(L)'
;MTRQPHDQFAKQYLEELLSPLGKVEVSKEVADETRQVDIFFSPHPNTGGNAQSLGLLGQMVTTSTLLEPFRNAPSRTEIRNCILKLFSIFAELQRKGKRGKTELNEDELPRLWILAISISLHILESFDAKLELENWRCQIKR
;
A
#
# COMPACT_ATOMS: atom_id res chain seq x y z
N MET A 1 -1.59 11.02 23.82
CA MET A 1 -2.28 10.08 22.92
C MET A 1 -1.30 8.98 22.57
N THR A 2 -1.60 7.75 22.96
CA THR A 2 -0.73 6.58 22.82
C THR A 2 -0.45 6.30 21.34
N ARG A 3 0.66 6.86 20.83
CA ARG A 3 1.33 6.35 19.62
C ARG A 3 1.62 4.88 19.90
N GLN A 4 0.95 3.97 19.19
CA GLN A 4 1.27 2.55 19.29
C GLN A 4 2.70 2.38 18.77
N PRO A 5 3.67 1.98 19.60
CA PRO A 5 5.08 1.98 19.19
C PRO A 5 5.33 1.13 17.94
N HIS A 6 4.54 0.07 17.75
CA HIS A 6 4.59 -0.79 16.58
C HIS A 6 4.12 -0.12 15.29
N ASP A 7 3.06 0.69 15.35
CA ASP A 7 2.57 1.46 14.19
C ASP A 7 3.62 2.47 13.74
N GLN A 8 4.18 3.22 14.70
CA GLN A 8 5.24 4.18 14.41
C GLN A 8 6.49 3.50 13.86
N PHE A 9 6.90 2.37 14.46
CA PHE A 9 8.05 1.61 13.99
C PHE A 9 7.84 1.11 12.55
N ALA A 10 6.67 0.51 12.24
CA ALA A 10 6.39 0.00 10.90
C ALA A 10 6.44 1.13 9.86
N LYS A 11 5.86 2.29 10.18
CA LYS A 11 5.89 3.48 9.31
C LYS A 11 7.31 3.96 9.04
N GLN A 12 8.10 4.17 10.09
CA GLN A 12 9.49 4.62 9.97
C GLN A 12 10.37 3.61 9.23
N TYR A 13 10.15 2.31 9.49
CA TYR A 13 10.93 1.26 8.84
C TYR A 13 10.60 1.14 7.35
N LEU A 14 9.32 1.20 6.97
CA LEU A 14 8.90 1.21 5.57
C LEU A 14 9.34 2.49 4.86
N GLU A 15 9.30 3.64 5.53
CA GLU A 15 9.81 4.90 4.98
C GLU A 15 11.29 4.78 4.62
N GLU A 16 12.12 4.29 5.54
CA GLU A 16 13.56 4.13 5.30
C GLU A 16 13.84 3.14 4.16
N LEU A 17 13.16 1.99 4.14
CA LEU A 17 13.36 0.98 3.09
C LEU A 17 12.94 1.46 1.71
N LEU A 18 11.86 2.24 1.62
CA LEU A 18 11.26 2.63 0.35
C LEU A 18 11.77 3.96 -0.20
N SER A 19 12.31 4.83 0.64
CA SER A 19 12.86 6.15 0.22
C SER A 19 13.87 6.06 -0.93
N PRO A 20 14.75 5.04 -1.03
CA PRO A 20 15.63 4.88 -2.19
C PRO A 20 14.91 4.55 -3.50
N LEU A 21 13.66 4.06 -3.45
CA LEU A 21 12.87 3.61 -4.60
C LEU A 21 11.82 4.63 -5.05
N GLY A 22 11.56 5.67 -4.28
CA GLY A 22 10.47 6.59 -4.60
C GLY A 22 10.14 7.55 -3.48
N LYS A 23 9.09 8.33 -3.71
CA LYS A 23 8.55 9.23 -2.70
C LYS A 23 7.67 8.45 -1.73
N VAL A 24 7.96 8.61 -0.44
CA VAL A 24 7.13 8.10 0.66
C VAL A 24 6.37 9.26 1.29
N GLU A 25 5.06 9.10 1.48
CA GLU A 25 4.22 9.98 2.29
C GLU A 25 3.67 9.18 3.47
N VAL A 26 4.21 9.43 4.67
CA VAL A 26 3.78 8.78 5.91
C VAL A 26 2.54 9.48 6.46
N SER A 27 1.55 8.70 6.91
CA SER A 27 0.29 9.21 7.48
C SER A 27 -0.41 10.21 6.55
N LYS A 28 -0.44 9.91 5.25
CA LYS A 28 -1.05 10.77 4.23
C LYS A 28 -2.54 10.97 4.52
N GLU A 29 -2.95 12.21 4.72
CA GLU A 29 -4.36 12.55 4.87
C GLU A 29 -5.14 12.27 3.58
N VAL A 30 -6.35 11.76 3.75
CA VAL A 30 -7.29 11.53 2.67
C VAL A 30 -8.33 12.66 2.72
N ALA A 31 -8.42 13.46 1.66
CA ALA A 31 -9.08 14.78 1.71
C ALA A 31 -10.57 14.72 2.10
N ASP A 32 -11.26 13.63 1.76
CA ASP A 32 -12.69 13.46 2.01
C ASP A 32 -12.98 12.53 3.22
N GLU A 33 -11.96 12.18 4.01
CA GLU A 33 -12.09 11.33 5.19
C GLU A 33 -11.30 11.89 6.39
N THR A 34 -11.77 11.66 7.61
CA THR A 34 -10.95 11.91 8.82
C THR A 34 -9.96 10.76 9.05
N ARG A 35 -9.29 10.31 7.98
CA ARG A 35 -8.44 9.12 7.98
C ARG A 35 -7.14 9.38 7.25
N GLN A 36 -6.15 8.59 7.61
CA GLN A 36 -4.81 8.64 7.04
C GLN A 36 -4.47 7.29 6.46
N VAL A 37 -3.79 7.30 5.31
CA VAL A 37 -3.07 6.14 4.80
C VAL A 37 -1.75 6.05 5.56
N ASP A 38 -1.41 4.87 6.08
CA ASP A 38 -0.20 4.72 6.88
C ASP A 38 1.06 5.06 6.09
N ILE A 39 1.17 4.51 4.87
CA ILE A 39 2.21 4.81 3.90
C ILE A 39 1.58 4.90 2.51
N PHE A 40 1.73 6.05 1.86
CA PHE A 40 1.48 6.19 0.42
C PHE A 40 2.83 6.32 -0.30
N PHE A 41 3.10 5.42 -1.23
CA PHE A 41 4.35 5.35 -1.97
C PHE A 41 4.12 5.66 -3.44
N SER A 42 5.05 6.41 -4.04
CA SER A 42 5.09 6.70 -5.48
C SER A 42 6.49 6.41 -6.03
N PRO A 43 6.66 5.40 -6.91
CA PRO A 43 7.97 4.99 -7.39
C PRO A 43 8.64 6.08 -8.26
N HIS A 44 9.98 6.19 -8.19
CA HIS A 44 10.72 6.97 -9.18
C HIS A 44 10.77 6.24 -10.53
N PRO A 45 10.75 6.96 -11.66
CA PRO A 45 11.02 6.37 -12.96
C PRO A 45 12.40 5.67 -12.94
N ASN A 46 12.48 4.44 -13.45
CA ASN A 46 13.72 3.65 -13.62
C ASN A 46 14.37 3.06 -12.36
N THR A 47 13.60 2.75 -11.31
CA THR A 47 14.10 2.14 -10.06
C THR A 47 14.36 0.63 -10.10
N GLY A 48 14.28 0.02 -11.30
CA GLY A 48 14.35 -1.43 -11.50
C GLY A 48 15.51 -2.12 -10.78
N GLY A 49 16.72 -1.53 -10.80
CA GLY A 49 17.92 -2.10 -10.18
C GLY A 49 17.90 -2.16 -8.65
N ASN A 50 17.34 -1.15 -7.98
CA ASN A 50 17.32 -1.10 -6.50
C ASN A 50 16.15 -1.89 -5.92
N ALA A 51 15.03 -1.97 -6.64
CA ALA A 51 13.84 -2.70 -6.19
C ALA A 51 14.11 -4.20 -5.99
N GLN A 52 15.01 -4.79 -6.78
CA GLN A 52 15.36 -6.21 -6.67
C GLN A 52 16.00 -6.57 -5.33
N SER A 53 16.72 -5.63 -4.69
CA SER A 53 17.36 -5.87 -3.39
C SER A 53 16.35 -6.04 -2.24
N LEU A 54 15.13 -5.49 -2.37
CA LEU A 54 14.06 -5.62 -1.38
C LEU A 54 13.16 -6.86 -1.61
N GLY A 55 13.47 -7.70 -2.60
CA GLY A 55 12.70 -8.91 -2.88
C GLY A 55 11.22 -8.62 -3.14
N LEU A 56 10.33 -9.33 -2.43
CA LEU A 56 8.88 -9.18 -2.57
C LEU A 56 8.40 -7.74 -2.31
N LEU A 57 8.99 -7.05 -1.32
CA LEU A 57 8.61 -5.67 -1.03
C LEU A 57 8.90 -4.75 -2.22
N GLY A 58 10.02 -4.97 -2.92
CA GLY A 58 10.34 -4.24 -4.15
C GLY A 58 9.36 -4.53 -5.30
N GLN A 59 8.88 -5.77 -5.42
CA GLN A 59 7.86 -6.14 -6.41
C GLN A 59 6.49 -5.49 -6.13
N MET A 60 6.14 -5.33 -4.85
CA MET A 60 4.86 -4.73 -4.43
C MET A 60 4.75 -3.25 -4.77
N VAL A 61 5.88 -2.55 -4.87
CA VAL A 61 5.96 -1.09 -4.99
C VAL A 61 6.37 -0.62 -6.39
N THR A 62 6.19 -1.46 -7.42
CA THR A 62 6.50 -1.09 -8.82
C THR A 62 5.55 -0.04 -9.39
N THR A 63 4.37 0.12 -8.78
CA THR A 63 3.39 1.17 -9.06
C THR A 63 3.14 1.97 -7.79
N SER A 64 2.43 3.10 -7.91
CA SER A 64 1.93 3.80 -6.72
C SER A 64 1.15 2.85 -5.82
N THR A 65 1.27 2.99 -4.50
CA THR A 65 0.68 2.03 -3.57
C THR A 65 0.41 2.60 -2.18
N LEU A 66 -0.63 2.06 -1.55
CA LEU A 66 -0.95 2.23 -0.14
C LEU A 66 -0.47 0.99 0.61
N LEU A 67 0.31 1.17 1.68
CA LEU A 67 0.77 0.10 2.56
C LEU A 67 0.19 0.33 3.95
N GLU A 68 -0.56 -0.66 4.46
CA GLU A 68 -1.27 -0.62 5.74
C GLU A 68 -0.80 -1.79 6.62
N PRO A 69 0.22 -1.58 7.46
CA PRO A 69 0.75 -2.63 8.33
C PRO A 69 -0.07 -2.83 9.61
N PHE A 70 -0.46 -4.08 9.86
CA PHE A 70 -1.19 -4.50 11.06
C PHE A 70 -0.35 -5.45 11.92
N ARG A 71 -0.13 -5.06 13.18
CA ARG A 71 0.49 -5.91 14.19
C ARG A 71 -0.37 -7.14 14.53
N ASN A 72 -1.68 -6.95 14.59
CA ASN A 72 -2.63 -8.02 14.89
C ASN A 72 -3.41 -8.38 13.62
N ALA A 73 -4.12 -9.51 13.61
CA ALA A 73 -4.99 -9.83 12.49
C ALA A 73 -6.05 -8.71 12.32
N PRO A 74 -6.15 -8.07 11.15
CA PRO A 74 -7.12 -7.02 10.94
C PRO A 74 -8.54 -7.59 10.93
N SER A 75 -9.46 -6.85 11.52
CA SER A 75 -10.89 -7.11 11.45
C SER A 75 -11.45 -6.80 10.06
N ARG A 76 -12.66 -7.29 9.78
CA ARG A 76 -13.38 -6.95 8.54
C ARG A 76 -13.60 -5.45 8.39
N THR A 77 -13.83 -4.75 9.50
CA THR A 77 -14.00 -3.29 9.50
C THR A 77 -12.70 -2.59 9.13
N GLU A 78 -11.57 -3.01 9.69
CA GLU A 78 -10.25 -2.46 9.33
C GLU A 78 -9.92 -2.68 7.85
N ILE A 79 -10.15 -3.88 7.32
CA ILE A 79 -9.93 -4.17 5.89
C ILE A 79 -10.81 -3.29 5.00
N ARG A 80 -12.11 -3.16 5.31
CA ARG A 80 -13.03 -2.26 4.58
C ARG A 80 -12.58 -0.81 4.67
N ASN A 81 -12.03 -0.39 5.82
CA ASN A 81 -11.50 0.95 5.98
C ASN A 81 -10.28 1.18 5.08
N CYS A 82 -9.37 0.21 4.95
CA CYS A 82 -8.26 0.30 4.00
C CYS A 82 -8.75 0.40 2.55
N ILE A 83 -9.78 -0.39 2.18
CA ILE A 83 -10.41 -0.32 0.85
C ILE A 83 -11.05 1.06 0.61
N LEU A 84 -11.72 1.63 1.62
CA LEU A 84 -12.32 2.95 1.51
C LEU A 84 -11.25 4.03 1.26
N LYS A 85 -10.14 3.99 2.01
CA LYS A 85 -8.98 4.88 1.78
C LYS A 85 -8.48 4.81 0.33
N LEU A 86 -8.39 3.59 -0.23
CA LEU A 86 -7.99 3.38 -1.63
C LEU A 86 -8.93 4.10 -2.61
N PHE A 87 -10.23 3.90 -2.49
CA PHE A 87 -11.22 4.53 -3.37
C PHE A 87 -11.26 6.06 -3.22
N SER A 88 -11.03 6.58 -2.02
CA SER A 88 -10.92 8.02 -1.80
C SER A 88 -9.69 8.62 -2.49
N ILE A 89 -8.55 7.91 -2.48
CA ILE A 89 -7.38 8.29 -3.29
C ILE A 89 -7.70 8.24 -4.79
N PHE A 90 -8.44 7.25 -5.28
CA PHE A 90 -8.87 7.23 -6.68
C PHE A 90 -9.72 8.46 -7.04
N ALA A 91 -10.68 8.83 -6.18
CA ALA A 91 -11.50 10.02 -6.39
C ALA A 91 -10.67 11.31 -6.38
N GLU A 92 -9.65 11.42 -5.54
CA GLU A 92 -8.69 12.53 -5.56
C GLU A 92 -7.92 12.60 -6.88
N LEU A 93 -7.36 11.47 -7.33
CA LEU A 93 -6.62 11.40 -8.58
C LEU A 93 -7.54 11.80 -9.74
N GLN A 94 -8.77 11.29 -9.79
CA GLN A 94 -9.73 11.60 -10.86
C GLN A 94 -10.06 13.10 -10.92
N ARG A 95 -10.23 13.73 -9.76
CA ARG A 95 -10.42 15.19 -9.67
C ARG A 95 -9.20 15.95 -10.17
N LYS A 96 -7.98 15.50 -9.86
CA LYS A 96 -6.73 16.11 -10.35
C LYS A 96 -6.59 15.96 -11.88
N GLY A 97 -6.85 14.77 -12.43
CA GLY A 97 -6.81 14.50 -13.87
C GLY A 97 -7.79 15.38 -14.66
N LYS A 98 -9.04 15.50 -14.19
CA LYS A 98 -10.04 16.41 -14.81
C LYS A 98 -9.59 17.87 -14.86
N ARG A 99 -8.93 18.36 -13.81
CA ARG A 99 -8.39 19.74 -13.78
C ARG A 99 -7.19 19.90 -14.73
N GLY A 100 -6.38 18.86 -14.88
CA GLY A 100 -5.21 18.84 -15.77
C GLY A 100 -5.50 18.49 -17.24
N LYS A 101 -6.75 18.11 -17.58
CA LYS A 101 -7.14 17.53 -18.88
C LYS A 101 -6.33 16.27 -19.26
N THR A 102 -5.92 15.49 -18.27
CA THR A 102 -5.25 14.20 -18.47
C THR A 102 -6.21 13.09 -18.05
N GLU A 103 -6.45 12.14 -18.94
CA GLU A 103 -7.17 10.91 -18.58
C GLU A 103 -6.27 10.06 -17.67
N LEU A 104 -6.85 9.56 -16.58
CA LEU A 104 -6.14 8.60 -15.74
C LEU A 104 -6.18 7.24 -16.40
N ASN A 105 -5.00 6.65 -16.59
CA ASN A 105 -4.91 5.26 -16.98
C ASN A 105 -5.18 4.36 -15.76
N GLU A 106 -5.99 3.31 -15.94
CA GLU A 106 -6.24 2.30 -14.91
C GLU A 106 -4.94 1.62 -14.45
N ASP A 107 -3.95 1.48 -15.33
CA ASP A 107 -2.64 0.92 -14.99
C ASP A 107 -1.81 1.81 -14.04
N GLU A 108 -2.17 3.10 -13.94
CA GLU A 108 -1.52 4.07 -13.05
C GLU A 108 -2.20 4.19 -11.68
N LEU A 109 -3.35 3.51 -11.49
CA LEU A 109 -4.06 3.54 -10.22
C LEU A 109 -3.24 2.87 -9.11
N PRO A 110 -3.20 3.48 -7.91
CA PRO A 110 -2.51 2.88 -6.78
C PRO A 110 -3.04 1.49 -6.41
N ARG A 111 -2.16 0.60 -5.96
CA ARG A 111 -2.54 -0.67 -5.35
C ARG A 111 -2.64 -0.54 -3.83
N LEU A 112 -3.44 -1.40 -3.19
CA LEU A 112 -3.52 -1.50 -1.73
C LEU A 112 -2.86 -2.80 -1.26
N TRP A 113 -1.95 -2.68 -0.31
CA TRP A 113 -1.31 -3.79 0.39
C TRP A 113 -1.62 -3.72 1.89
N ILE A 114 -2.31 -4.74 2.40
CA ILE A 114 -2.57 -4.92 3.82
C ILE A 114 -1.56 -5.95 4.34
N LEU A 115 -0.64 -5.51 5.21
CA LEU A 115 0.44 -6.35 5.73
C LEU A 115 0.08 -6.80 7.14
N ALA A 116 -0.37 -8.03 7.30
CA ALA A 116 -0.76 -8.58 8.60
C ALA A 116 0.12 -9.75 9.01
N ILE A 117 0.43 -9.87 10.31
CA ILE A 117 1.19 -11.01 10.87
C ILE A 117 0.39 -12.32 10.76
N SER A 118 -0.94 -12.23 10.77
CA SER A 118 -1.84 -13.37 10.60
C SER A 118 -3.21 -12.89 10.13
N ILE A 119 -3.99 -13.81 9.56
CA ILE A 119 -5.40 -13.58 9.24
C ILE A 119 -6.13 -14.93 9.21
N SER A 120 -7.38 -14.97 9.64
CA SER A 120 -8.16 -16.21 9.61
C SER A 120 -8.71 -16.48 8.21
N LEU A 121 -8.84 -17.77 7.87
CA LEU A 121 -9.41 -18.18 6.59
C LEU A 121 -10.82 -17.62 6.37
N HIS A 122 -11.65 -17.61 7.40
CA HIS A 122 -13.00 -17.05 7.34
C HIS A 122 -13.04 -15.53 7.03
N ILE A 123 -12.00 -14.77 7.41
CA ILE A 123 -11.90 -13.36 7.00
C ILE A 123 -11.48 -13.30 5.53
N LEU A 124 -10.48 -14.07 5.11
CA LEU A 124 -10.03 -14.14 3.71
C LEU A 124 -11.19 -14.48 2.76
N GLU A 125 -11.93 -15.54 3.06
CA GLU A 125 -13.09 -15.99 2.27
C GLU A 125 -14.17 -14.91 2.15
N SER A 126 -14.36 -14.09 3.20
CA SER A 126 -15.38 -13.04 3.16
C SER A 126 -15.09 -11.87 2.23
N PHE A 127 -13.85 -11.78 1.75
CA PHE A 127 -13.41 -10.83 0.73
C PHE A 127 -13.08 -11.53 -0.60
N ASP A 128 -13.48 -12.79 -0.78
CA ASP A 128 -13.13 -13.63 -1.94
C ASP A 128 -11.61 -13.64 -2.22
N ALA A 129 -10.80 -13.66 -1.15
CA ALA A 129 -9.35 -13.59 -1.30
C ALA A 129 -8.81 -14.85 -1.98
N LYS A 130 -7.99 -14.66 -3.02
CA LYS A 130 -7.37 -15.74 -3.79
C LYS A 130 -5.88 -15.79 -3.52
N LEU A 131 -5.36 -17.00 -3.39
CA LEU A 131 -3.93 -17.22 -3.21
C LEU A 131 -3.23 -17.12 -4.58
N GLU A 132 -2.37 -16.12 -4.75
CA GLU A 132 -1.61 -15.89 -5.98
C GLU A 132 -0.11 -16.17 -5.79
N LEU A 133 0.28 -17.45 -5.70
CA LEU A 133 1.68 -17.82 -5.53
C LEU A 133 2.53 -17.58 -6.79
N GLU A 134 1.95 -17.67 -7.98
CA GLU A 134 2.71 -17.54 -9.24
C GLU A 134 3.27 -16.12 -9.42
N ASN A 135 2.47 -15.11 -9.05
CA ASN A 135 2.83 -13.69 -9.19
C ASN A 135 3.71 -13.18 -8.05
N TRP A 136 3.58 -13.74 -6.84
CA TRP A 136 4.15 -13.16 -5.61
C TRP A 136 5.11 -14.09 -4.86
N ARG A 137 5.73 -15.03 -5.58
CA ARG A 137 6.77 -15.90 -5.03
C ARG A 137 8.08 -15.14 -4.85
N CYS A 138 8.66 -15.26 -3.66
CA CYS A 138 10.03 -14.82 -3.42
C CYS A 138 10.98 -15.72 -4.23
N GLN A 139 11.43 -15.24 -5.39
CA GLN A 139 12.48 -15.91 -6.18
C GLN A 139 13.82 -15.72 -5.48
N ILE A 140 14.02 -16.39 -4.34
CA ILE A 140 15.34 -16.48 -3.73
C ILE A 140 16.14 -17.43 -4.60
N LYS A 141 16.88 -16.88 -5.58
CA LYS A 141 17.98 -17.62 -6.21
C LYS A 141 19.03 -17.82 -5.13
N ARG A 142 19.15 -19.07 -4.65
CA ARG A 142 20.31 -19.52 -3.87
C ARG A 142 21.55 -19.56 -4.75
#